data_AF-A0A0E0J4B2-F1
#
_entry.id   AF-A0A0E0J4B2-F1
#
_cell.length_a   1.000
_cell.length_b   1.000
_cell.length_c   1.000
_cell.angle_alpha   90.00
_cell.angle_beta   90.00
_cell.angle_gamma   90.00
#
_symmetry.space_group_name_H-M   'P 1'
#
loop_
_entity.id
_entity.type
_entity.pdbx_description
1 polymer ?
#
loop_
_entity_poly.entity_id
_entity_poly.type
_entity_poly.pdbx_seq_one_letter_code
_entity_poly.pdbx_strand_id
1 'polypeptide(L)'
;MADQLPLPALHHHQQHGCCFRRNQLILDLYLDQVPNGGSKNQSVVLRPNAPSNFGMLAVNDWALYDGDQHDRKLVAHARGHHMQTSQHDVNHQWFISCQIVFADDSSATK
;
A
#
# COMPACT_ATOMS: atom_id res chain seq x y z
N MET A 1 41.37 -40.35 27.51
CA MET A 1 40.40 -41.07 26.66
C MET A 1 39.02 -40.65 27.08
N ALA A 2 38.37 -39.83 26.27
CA ALA A 2 36.94 -39.58 26.33
C ALA A 2 36.47 -39.54 24.88
N ASP A 3 35.79 -40.60 24.45
CA ASP A 3 35.26 -40.75 23.10
C ASP A 3 34.20 -39.68 22.86
N GLN A 4 34.46 -38.83 21.87
CA GLN A 4 33.50 -37.87 21.37
C GLN A 4 32.58 -38.61 20.39
N LEU A 5 31.38 -38.97 20.85
CA LEU A 5 30.33 -39.55 20.03
C LEU A 5 29.98 -38.60 18.86
N PRO A 6 29.88 -39.09 17.61
CA PRO A 6 29.52 -38.24 16.48
C PRO A 6 28.07 -37.75 16.62
N LEU A 7 27.89 -36.44 16.45
CA LEU A 7 26.57 -35.79 16.38
C LEU A 7 25.73 -36.45 15.25
N PRO A 8 24.42 -36.65 15.44
CA PRO A 8 23.58 -37.19 14.39
C PRO A 8 23.61 -36.27 13.17
N ALA A 9 23.89 -36.85 12.01
CA ALA A 9 23.83 -36.17 10.74
C ALA A 9 22.44 -35.52 10.61
N LEU A 10 22.42 -34.20 10.43
CA LEU A 10 21.22 -33.47 10.02
C LEU A 10 20.71 -34.12 8.73
N HIS A 11 19.64 -34.90 8.85
CA HIS A 11 18.89 -35.36 7.69
C HIS A 11 18.53 -34.15 6.86
N HIS A 12 19.04 -34.13 5.62
CA HIS A 12 18.59 -33.24 4.58
C HIS A 12 17.06 -33.28 4.52
N HIS A 13 16.40 -32.26 5.05
CA HIS A 13 15.07 -31.93 4.59
C HIS A 13 15.24 -31.23 3.23
N GLN A 14 15.59 -32.04 2.23
CA GLN A 14 15.30 -31.70 0.85
C GLN A 14 13.78 -31.58 0.78
N GLN A 15 13.26 -30.35 0.89
CA GLN A 15 11.88 -30.07 0.55
C GLN A 15 11.79 -30.22 -0.97
N HIS A 16 11.54 -31.45 -1.41
CA HIS A 16 10.99 -31.75 -2.72
C HIS A 16 9.55 -31.23 -2.76
N GLY A 17 9.42 -29.92 -2.90
CA GLY A 17 8.18 -29.22 -3.22
C GLY A 17 8.26 -28.75 -4.67
N CYS A 18 8.18 -29.68 -5.61
CA CYS A 18 7.97 -29.36 -7.02
C CYS A 18 6.76 -28.42 -7.12
N CYS A 19 6.99 -27.21 -7.62
CA CYS A 19 6.04 -26.10 -7.87
C CYS A 19 5.78 -25.06 -6.76
N PHE A 20 6.78 -24.60 -6.00
CA PHE A 20 6.67 -23.27 -5.37
C PHE A 20 6.81 -22.18 -6.46
N ARG A 21 5.71 -21.78 -7.11
CA ARG A 21 5.69 -20.57 -7.96
C ARG A 21 5.84 -19.35 -7.05
N ARG A 22 7.05 -18.80 -6.99
CA ARG A 22 7.30 -17.45 -6.47
C ARG A 22 6.71 -16.42 -7.42
N ASN A 23 5.41 -16.14 -7.27
CA ASN A 23 4.80 -14.99 -7.92
C ASN A 23 4.99 -13.78 -7.01
N GLN A 24 6.20 -13.23 -6.98
CA GLN A 24 6.46 -11.95 -6.32
C GLN A 24 5.96 -10.84 -7.23
N LEU A 25 5.11 -9.96 -6.69
CA LEU A 25 4.69 -8.72 -7.35
C LEU A 25 5.39 -7.55 -6.65
N ILE A 26 6.16 -6.78 -7.41
CA ILE A 26 6.75 -5.51 -6.97
C ILE A 26 6.03 -4.41 -7.74
N LEU A 27 5.45 -3.45 -7.01
CA LEU A 27 4.76 -2.31 -7.57
C LEU A 27 5.55 -1.06 -7.18
N ASP A 28 6.01 -0.31 -8.18
CA ASP A 28 6.56 1.03 -8.01
C ASP A 28 5.55 2.00 -8.61
N LEU A 29 4.87 2.77 -7.76
CA LEU A 29 3.69 3.55 -8.12
C LEU A 29 3.78 4.93 -7.47
N TYR A 30 3.37 5.94 -8.22
CA TYR A 30 3.44 7.34 -7.81
C TYR A 30 2.04 7.85 -7.46
N LEU A 31 1.82 8.13 -6.18
CA LEU A 31 0.54 8.61 -5.64
C LEU A 31 0.35 10.10 -5.87
N ASP A 32 -0.80 10.47 -6.43
CA ASP A 32 -1.22 11.85 -6.59
C ASP A 32 -2.33 12.19 -5.58
N GLN A 33 -1.96 12.86 -4.50
CA GLN A 33 -2.89 13.32 -3.46
C GLN A 33 -3.18 14.80 -3.64
N VAL A 34 -4.43 15.14 -3.99
CA VAL A 34 -4.88 16.52 -4.18
C VAL A 34 -5.93 16.85 -3.12
N PRO A 35 -5.55 17.41 -1.97
CA PRO A 35 -6.46 17.59 -0.84
C PRO A 35 -7.47 18.72 -1.02
N ASN A 36 -7.13 19.74 -1.82
CA ASN A 36 -7.88 20.99 -1.95
C ASN A 36 -7.90 21.46 -3.41
N GLY A 37 -8.80 22.39 -3.74
CA GLY A 37 -8.92 22.97 -5.09
C GLY A 37 -9.93 22.25 -5.99
N GLY A 38 -10.04 22.71 -7.23
CA GLY A 38 -11.03 22.22 -8.21
C GLY A 38 -10.79 20.79 -8.68
N SER A 39 -9.56 20.29 -8.58
CA SER A 39 -9.14 18.93 -8.94
C SER A 39 -8.96 18.03 -7.72
N LYS A 40 -9.53 18.38 -6.56
CA LYS A 40 -9.40 17.55 -5.35
C LYS A 40 -9.90 16.13 -5.60
N ASN A 41 -9.19 15.16 -5.06
CA ASN A 41 -9.51 13.73 -5.22
C ASN A 41 -9.74 13.04 -3.87
N GLN A 42 -10.13 13.82 -2.87
CA GLN A 42 -10.55 13.36 -1.56
C GLN A 42 -11.57 14.32 -0.94
N SER A 43 -12.32 13.82 0.04
CA SER A 43 -13.31 14.61 0.77
C SER A 43 -13.34 14.24 2.24
N VAL A 44 -13.29 15.23 3.12
CA VAL A 44 -13.52 15.05 4.55
C VAL A 44 -15.00 14.73 4.77
N VAL A 45 -15.29 13.60 5.40
CA VAL A 45 -16.65 13.13 5.71
C VAL A 45 -17.00 13.30 7.18
N LEU A 46 -16.00 13.31 8.06
CA LEU A 46 -16.16 13.56 9.49
C LEU A 46 -15.00 14.43 9.96
N ARG A 47 -15.31 15.49 10.70
CA ARG A 47 -14.30 16.36 11.34
C ARG A 47 -14.74 16.69 12.76
N PRO A 48 -14.35 15.89 13.75
CA PRO A 48 -14.59 16.23 15.16
C PRO A 48 -13.89 17.55 15.49
N ASN A 49 -14.47 18.34 16.40
CA ASN A 49 -13.80 19.51 16.98
C ASN A 49 -12.79 19.06 18.05
N ALA A 50 -11.83 18.25 17.64
CA ALA A 50 -10.78 17.73 18.50
C ALA A 50 -9.44 18.38 18.16
N PRO A 51 -8.51 18.51 19.13
CA PRO A 51 -7.14 18.93 18.85
C PRO A 51 -6.53 18.08 17.73
N SER A 52 -5.67 18.70 16.93
CA SER A 52 -4.90 17.98 15.90
C SER A 52 -5.74 17.29 14.82
N ASN A 53 -7.03 17.61 14.71
CA ASN A 53 -7.97 16.90 13.85
C ASN A 53 -8.15 15.42 14.22
N PHE A 54 -7.93 15.05 15.48
CA PHE A 54 -8.09 13.67 15.93
C PHE A 54 -9.48 13.12 15.55
N GLY A 55 -9.48 11.94 14.92
CA GLY A 55 -10.70 11.30 14.43
C GLY A 55 -11.28 11.92 13.15
N MET A 56 -10.60 12.90 12.52
CA MET A 56 -10.96 13.35 11.18
C MET A 56 -10.86 12.18 10.22
N LEU A 57 -11.93 11.94 9.47
CA LEU A 57 -12.03 10.91 8.44
C LEU A 57 -12.26 11.57 7.08
N ALA A 58 -11.48 11.17 6.09
CA ALA A 58 -11.67 11.54 4.71
C ALA A 58 -11.75 10.29 3.83
N VAL A 59 -12.61 10.33 2.81
CA VAL A 59 -12.64 9.33 1.74
C VAL A 59 -11.77 9.83 0.58
N ASN A 60 -11.11 8.92 -0.11
CA ASN A 60 -10.18 9.23 -1.20
C ASN A 60 -10.40 8.37 -2.44
N ASP A 61 -10.11 8.98 -3.59
CA ASP A 61 -9.96 8.35 -4.90
C ASP A 61 -8.64 8.86 -5.52
N TRP A 62 -7.52 8.46 -4.93
CA TRP A 62 -6.21 8.97 -5.33
C TRP A 62 -5.71 8.29 -6.60
N ALA A 63 -5.26 9.06 -7.58
CA ALA A 63 -4.65 8.53 -8.77
C ALA A 63 -3.26 7.94 -8.46
N LEU A 64 -2.94 6.82 -9.10
CA LEU A 64 -1.63 6.17 -9.07
C LEU A 64 -1.06 6.12 -10.49
N TYR A 65 0.17 6.59 -10.63
CA TYR A 65 0.87 6.68 -11.90
C TYR A 65 2.08 5.73 -11.94
N ASP A 66 2.56 5.42 -13.14
CA ASP A 66 3.77 4.63 -13.37
C ASP A 66 5.09 5.44 -13.28
N GLY A 67 4.99 6.76 -13.12
CA GLY A 67 6.14 7.67 -13.03
C GLY A 67 5.81 9.02 -12.39
N ASP A 68 6.85 9.82 -12.15
CA ASP A 68 6.76 11.20 -11.65
C ASP A 68 6.85 12.29 -12.73
N GLN A 69 7.11 11.89 -13.98
CA GLN A 69 7.30 12.78 -15.12
C GLN A 69 5.98 13.35 -15.66
N HIS A 70 6.05 14.36 -16.54
CA HIS A 70 4.88 15.05 -17.07
C HIS A 70 3.96 14.15 -17.94
N ASP A 71 4.53 13.13 -18.58
CA ASP A 71 3.86 12.18 -19.48
C ASP A 71 3.47 10.86 -18.79
N ARG A 72 3.54 10.82 -17.45
CA ARG A 72 3.16 9.67 -16.62
C ARG A 72 1.76 9.13 -16.96
N LYS A 73 1.61 7.81 -17.00
CA LYS A 73 0.34 7.14 -17.29
C LYS A 73 -0.41 6.82 -16.01
N LEU A 74 -1.71 7.09 -15.98
CA LEU A 74 -2.59 6.61 -14.92
C LEU A 74 -2.70 5.09 -15.02
N VAL A 75 -2.28 4.37 -13.98
CA VAL A 75 -2.27 2.90 -13.96
C VAL A 75 -3.20 2.30 -12.91
N ALA A 76 -3.57 3.07 -11.89
CA ALA A 76 -4.51 2.62 -10.88
C ALA A 76 -5.14 3.80 -10.12
N HIS A 77 -6.11 3.47 -9.26
CA HIS A 77 -6.65 4.35 -8.24
C HIS A 77 -6.54 3.69 -6.87
N ALA A 78 -6.06 4.42 -5.85
CA ALA A 78 -6.16 4.05 -4.45
C ALA A 78 -7.47 4.61 -3.86
N ARG A 79 -8.48 3.73 -3.74
CA ARG A 79 -9.83 4.08 -3.29
C ARG A 79 -10.09 3.58 -1.88
N GLY A 80 -10.54 4.46 -1.00
CA GLY A 80 -10.80 4.10 0.39
C GLY A 80 -10.97 5.31 1.29
N HIS A 81 -10.38 5.23 2.48
CA HIS A 81 -10.41 6.30 3.45
C HIS A 81 -9.13 6.39 4.25
N HIS A 82 -8.91 7.57 4.85
CA HIS A 82 -7.83 7.81 5.78
C HIS A 82 -8.31 8.64 6.98
N MET A 83 -7.75 8.36 8.15
CA MET A 83 -8.13 8.95 9.43
C MET A 83 -6.93 9.49 10.19
N GLN A 84 -7.06 10.67 10.78
CA GLN A 84 -6.06 11.21 11.70
C GLN A 84 -6.19 10.53 13.07
N THR A 85 -5.11 9.88 13.52
CA THR A 85 -5.13 8.97 14.67
C THR A 85 -4.36 9.48 15.89
N SER A 86 -3.67 10.62 15.79
CA SER A 86 -2.98 11.23 16.93
C SER A 86 -3.74 12.43 17.51
N GLN A 87 -3.77 12.51 18.85
CA GLN A 87 -4.29 13.66 19.59
C GLN A 87 -3.22 14.75 19.79
N HIS A 88 -1.96 14.35 19.91
CA HIS A 88 -0.87 15.23 20.36
C HIS A 88 0.15 15.56 19.27
N ASP A 89 0.09 14.86 18.12
CA ASP A 89 0.95 15.13 16.95
C ASP A 89 0.09 15.53 15.74
N VAL A 90 0.03 16.85 15.51
CA VAL A 90 -0.77 17.51 14.46
C VAL A 90 -0.46 17.08 13.03
N ASN A 91 0.73 16.51 12.77
CA ASN A 91 1.26 16.42 11.41
C ASN A 91 1.55 15.02 10.88
N HIS A 92 1.46 13.92 11.65
CA HIS A 92 2.18 12.70 11.21
C HIS A 92 1.50 11.33 11.39
N GLN A 93 0.23 11.21 11.80
CA GLN A 93 -0.34 9.87 12.05
C GLN A 93 -1.69 9.63 11.37
N TRP A 94 -1.62 9.41 10.06
CA TRP A 94 -2.76 8.99 9.28
C TRP A 94 -2.81 7.46 9.17
N PHE A 95 -3.94 6.87 9.57
CA PHE A 95 -4.28 5.50 9.22
C PHE A 95 -4.97 5.50 7.86
N ILE A 96 -4.54 4.64 6.94
CA ILE A 96 -5.09 4.53 5.59
C ILE A 96 -5.62 3.11 5.37
N SER A 97 -6.87 3.01 4.90
CA SER A 97 -7.46 1.76 4.42
C SER A 97 -7.97 1.98 3.01
N CYS A 98 -7.33 1.34 2.03
CA CYS A 98 -7.71 1.50 0.63
C CYS A 98 -7.48 0.22 -0.18
N GLN A 99 -8.16 0.16 -1.33
CA GLN A 99 -7.93 -0.82 -2.38
C GLN A 99 -7.21 -0.14 -3.54
N ILE A 100 -6.23 -0.83 -4.12
CA ILE A 100 -5.60 -0.42 -5.38
C ILE A 100 -6.39 -1.06 -6.52
N VAL A 101 -7.09 -0.22 -7.28
CA VAL A 101 -7.90 -0.60 -8.44
C VAL A 101 -7.12 -0.24 -9.70
N PHE A 102 -6.53 -1.24 -10.35
CA PHE A 102 -5.80 -1.02 -11.61
C PHE A 102 -6.76 -0.54 -12.71
N ALA A 103 -6.30 0.40 -13.51
CA ALA A 103 -7.04 0.89 -14.66
C ALA A 103 -7.07 -0.19 -15.74
N ASP A 104 -8.20 -0.30 -16.44
CA ASP A 104 -8.32 -1.21 -17.58
C ASP A 104 -7.45 -0.70 -18.73
N ASP A 105 -6.42 -1.47 -19.09
CA ASP A 105 -5.80 -1.35 -20.40
C ASP A 105 -6.74 -1.98 -21.44
N SER A 106 -7.70 -1.18 -21.92
CA SER A 106 -8.58 -1.59 -23.03
C SER A 106 -7.86 -1.83 -24.37
N SER A 107 -6.53 -1.94 -24.38
CA SER A 107 -5.73 -2.40 -25.53
C SER A 107 -5.56 -3.93 -25.59
N ALA A 108 -6.10 -4.70 -24.64
CA ALA A 108 -5.96 -6.15 -24.60
C ALA A 108 -7.25 -6.92 -24.94
N THR A 109 -7.90 -6.64 -26.08
CA THR A 109 -8.70 -7.58 -26.92
C THR A 109 -9.34 -6.80 -28.08
N LYS A 110 -9.30 -7.21 -29.35
CA LYS A 110 -8.85 -8.41 -30.04
C LYS A 110 -8.66 -8.07 -31.52
#